data_AF-A0A7H9CGX4-F1
#
_entry.id   AF-A0A7H9CGX4-F1
#
_cell.length_a   1.000
_cell.length_b   1.000
_cell.length_c   1.000
_cell.angle_alpha   90.00
_cell.angle_beta   90.00
_cell.angle_gamma   90.00
#
_symmetry.space_group_name_H-M   'P 1'
#
loop_
_entity.id
_entity.type
_entity.pdbx_description
1 polymer ?
#
loop_
_entity_poly.entity_id
_entity_poly.type
_entity_poly.pdbx_seq_one_letter_code
_entity_poly.pdbx_strand_id
1 'polypeptide(L)'
;MKIILALFLALVLSASDLNQSLNDDINASLNTSTKSLNNLKEKLAKIDRSIKNNIWIARYANYGTYQSLQNKLKSAQDELEKSKKETSTIELERKIASLKSQLQALREFESSPFSDLLAFGNIEEAPKITNPLALISGFSYLKHLKALKDENSWRLSELKSALSALRDKKELLEKFYEKENFKILNENDEIALYSLKNSLNTQINDFEIAQDVAITTHNIHTKNIDDAITAINQALRAQIKQSISIFGAVLIIFLIGLVLKIIIKRYLSDNQKFYTINKFINITGSVIIILILLFAYIENVDYLITILGFASAGLAIAMKDMFMSLLGWSVIIAGGSFHVGDRVRVRFENSDIVGDIIDISLLRITLYEDITLTTYKQNRRSGRIIFVPNNYIFTQTIANYTHGGMKTVWDGIDVMISFDSNHKKAVYIIKNIARQYSKGYTDIAKTKMNKLREQYSIKNTNVEPRIFTFFEPYGINISVWYQTNSYATLGLRSTISAEIIEAINKEPDIQITYPKQDLFLGKNKRVDEFV
;
A
#
# COMPACT_ATOMS: atom_id res chain seq x y z
N MET A 1 -37.60 52.30 8.80
CA MET A 1 -38.98 52.24 9.36
C MET A 1 -39.25 53.27 10.47
N LYS A 2 -38.36 53.47 11.47
CA LYS A 2 -38.55 54.51 12.51
C LYS A 2 -38.44 55.96 12.01
N ILE A 3 -37.69 56.22 10.93
CA ILE A 3 -37.49 57.57 10.38
C ILE A 3 -38.74 58.08 9.65
N ILE A 4 -39.45 57.19 8.95
CA ILE A 4 -40.71 57.51 8.27
C ILE A 4 -41.79 57.84 9.31
N LEU A 5 -41.83 57.09 10.42
CA LEU A 5 -42.72 57.36 11.55
C LEU A 5 -42.35 58.65 12.31
N ALA A 6 -41.07 59.02 12.36
CA ALA A 6 -40.58 60.23 13.04
C ALA A 6 -40.82 61.51 12.23
N LEU A 7 -40.68 61.46 10.90
CA LEU A 7 -41.14 62.53 10.00
C LEU A 7 -42.66 62.70 10.08
N PHE A 8 -43.39 61.60 10.29
CA PHE A 8 -44.83 61.59 10.51
C PHE A 8 -45.25 62.18 11.88
N LEU A 9 -44.42 62.04 12.93
CA LEU A 9 -44.72 62.60 14.26
C LEU A 9 -44.41 64.09 14.37
N ALA A 10 -43.40 64.58 13.63
CA ALA A 10 -42.98 65.98 13.69
C ALA A 10 -43.98 66.94 13.03
N LEU A 11 -44.74 66.49 12.04
CA LEU A 11 -45.76 67.29 11.35
C LEU A 11 -47.11 67.37 12.09
N VAL A 12 -47.37 66.45 13.03
CA VAL A 12 -48.64 66.41 13.80
C VAL A 12 -48.65 67.47 14.91
N LEU A 13 -47.50 67.99 15.32
CA LEU A 13 -47.39 68.97 16.42
C LEU A 13 -47.57 70.43 15.98
N SER A 14 -47.54 70.74 14.68
CA SER A 14 -47.66 72.12 14.18
C SER A 14 -49.06 72.50 13.68
N ALA A 15 -50.03 71.59 13.74
CA ALA A 15 -51.38 71.81 13.23
C ALA A 15 -52.43 72.13 14.32
N SER A 16 -52.01 72.35 15.58
CA SER A 16 -52.94 72.51 16.70
C SER A 16 -53.45 73.94 16.96
N ASP A 17 -52.99 74.96 16.23
CA ASP A 17 -53.45 76.32 16.47
C ASP A 17 -54.04 76.99 15.22
N LEU A 18 -55.24 77.52 15.46
CA LEU A 18 -56.17 78.28 14.61
C LEU A 18 -57.06 77.48 13.64
N ASN A 19 -58.28 77.22 14.09
CA ASN A 19 -59.42 77.14 13.19
C ASN A 19 -60.64 77.81 13.83
N GLN A 20 -61.09 78.95 13.27
CA GLN A 20 -62.44 79.46 13.50
C GLN A 20 -63.05 79.96 12.18
N SER A 21 -64.24 79.41 11.90
CA SER A 21 -65.29 79.71 10.90
C SER A 21 -65.04 79.41 9.41
N LEU A 22 -65.58 78.29 8.91
CA LEU A 22 -66.69 78.19 7.93
C LEU A 22 -66.99 76.73 7.46
N ASN A 23 -68.29 76.39 7.39
CA ASN A 23 -68.99 75.28 6.69
C ASN A 23 -69.00 73.82 7.23
N ASP A 24 -70.22 73.32 7.52
CA ASP A 24 -70.53 71.97 8.03
C ASP A 24 -70.44 70.82 6.99
N ASP A 25 -70.52 71.09 5.68
CA ASP A 25 -70.34 70.08 4.61
C ASP A 25 -68.87 69.65 4.42
N ILE A 26 -67.92 70.52 4.78
CA ILE A 26 -66.48 70.21 4.77
C ILE A 26 -66.15 69.29 5.96
N ASN A 27 -66.79 69.48 7.11
CA ASN A 27 -66.55 68.65 8.30
C ASN A 27 -67.06 67.20 8.15
N ALA A 28 -68.16 66.97 7.43
CA ALA A 28 -68.66 65.62 7.14
C ALA A 28 -67.79 64.86 6.12
N SER A 29 -67.24 65.57 5.14
CA SER A 29 -66.31 65.02 4.13
C SER A 29 -64.88 64.82 4.67
N LEU A 30 -64.42 65.68 5.59
CA LEU A 30 -63.17 65.50 6.35
C LEU A 30 -63.23 64.28 7.28
N ASN A 31 -64.37 64.04 7.94
CA ASN A 31 -64.57 62.88 8.84
C ASN A 31 -64.65 61.54 8.09
N THR A 32 -65.18 61.52 6.86
CA THR A 32 -65.20 60.32 6.01
C THR A 32 -63.83 60.03 5.40
N SER A 33 -63.09 61.06 4.98
CA SER A 33 -61.73 60.94 4.46
C SER A 33 -60.72 60.49 5.54
N THR A 34 -60.81 61.03 6.77
CA THR A 34 -59.99 60.56 7.90
C THR A 34 -60.27 59.11 8.31
N LYS A 35 -61.53 58.67 8.26
CA LYS A 35 -61.91 57.27 8.53
C LYS A 35 -61.38 56.31 7.45
N SER A 36 -61.40 56.73 6.20
CA SER A 36 -60.84 55.99 5.06
C SER A 36 -59.31 55.92 5.11
N LEU A 37 -58.64 57.02 5.47
CA LEU A 37 -57.20 57.08 5.73
C LEU A 37 -56.79 56.14 6.87
N ASN A 38 -57.57 56.06 7.95
CA ASN A 38 -57.31 55.14 9.06
C ASN A 38 -57.53 53.66 8.67
N ASN A 39 -58.50 53.37 7.82
CA ASN A 39 -58.71 52.02 7.26
C ASN A 39 -57.55 51.61 6.32
N LEU A 40 -57.07 52.54 5.49
CA LEU A 40 -55.86 52.33 4.69
C LEU A 40 -54.66 52.03 5.58
N LYS A 41 -54.44 52.82 6.64
CA LYS A 41 -53.36 52.60 7.62
C LYS A 41 -53.43 51.21 8.25
N GLU A 42 -54.62 50.73 8.61
CA GLU A 42 -54.79 49.40 9.20
C GLU A 42 -54.46 48.28 8.19
N LYS A 43 -54.91 48.42 6.94
CA LYS A 43 -54.59 47.46 5.88
C LYS A 43 -53.10 47.44 5.53
N LEU A 44 -52.46 48.60 5.44
CA LEU A 44 -51.01 48.73 5.24
C LEU A 44 -50.23 48.13 6.42
N ALA A 45 -50.68 48.37 7.66
CA ALA A 45 -50.07 47.78 8.85
C ALA A 45 -50.21 46.25 8.89
N LYS A 46 -51.28 45.69 8.32
CA LYS A 46 -51.46 44.24 8.20
C LYS A 46 -50.45 43.63 7.23
N ILE A 47 -50.20 44.28 6.09
CA ILE A 47 -49.16 43.87 5.13
C ILE A 47 -47.76 44.01 5.76
N ASP A 48 -47.49 45.12 6.44
CA ASP A 48 -46.19 45.32 7.10
C ASP A 48 -45.92 44.27 8.20
N ARG A 49 -46.97 43.77 8.88
CA ARG A 49 -46.84 42.66 9.83
C ARG A 49 -46.54 41.33 9.15
N SER A 50 -47.09 41.05 7.95
CA SER A 50 -46.85 39.77 7.27
C SER A 50 -45.42 39.64 6.75
N ILE A 51 -44.78 40.76 6.39
CA ILE A 51 -43.40 40.77 5.87
C ILE A 51 -42.33 41.19 6.87
N LYS A 52 -42.70 41.48 8.12
CA LYS A 52 -41.77 41.96 9.16
C LYS A 52 -40.58 41.03 9.38
N ASN A 53 -40.81 39.72 9.29
CA ASN A 53 -39.79 38.69 9.55
C ASN A 53 -39.11 38.20 8.27
N ASN A 54 -39.42 38.78 7.11
CA ASN A 54 -38.80 38.40 5.85
C ASN A 54 -37.34 38.91 5.80
N ILE A 55 -36.42 38.01 5.44
CA ILE A 55 -34.99 38.29 5.43
C ILE A 55 -34.59 39.43 4.47
N TRP A 56 -35.27 39.54 3.32
CA TRP A 56 -34.97 40.55 2.29
C TRP A 56 -35.47 41.93 2.72
N ILE A 57 -36.64 42.00 3.34
CA ILE A 57 -37.20 43.25 3.89
C ILE A 57 -36.37 43.77 5.05
N ALA A 58 -35.95 42.89 5.97
CA ALA A 58 -35.09 43.26 7.08
C ALA A 58 -33.74 43.81 6.58
N ARG A 59 -33.15 43.15 5.59
CA ARG A 59 -31.88 43.55 4.96
C ARG A 59 -31.99 44.90 4.25
N TYR A 60 -33.04 45.10 3.45
CA TYR A 60 -33.31 46.38 2.78
C TYR A 60 -33.55 47.52 3.79
N ALA A 61 -34.24 47.25 4.90
CA ALA A 61 -34.45 48.23 5.97
C ALA A 61 -33.14 48.66 6.67
N ASN A 62 -32.20 47.73 6.86
CA ASN A 62 -30.88 48.02 7.41
C ASN A 62 -30.04 48.84 6.43
N TYR A 63 -30.08 48.51 5.13
CA TYR A 63 -29.46 49.32 4.07
C TYR A 63 -29.98 50.75 4.06
N GLY A 64 -31.30 50.95 4.08
CA GLY A 64 -31.88 52.29 4.16
C GLY A 64 -31.49 53.05 5.45
N THR A 65 -31.32 52.33 6.56
CA THR A 65 -30.83 52.91 7.81
C THR A 65 -29.38 53.36 7.68
N TYR A 66 -28.52 52.55 7.06
CA TYR A 66 -27.13 52.90 6.76
C TYR A 66 -27.03 54.16 5.91
N GLN A 67 -27.75 54.22 4.79
CA GLN A 67 -27.80 55.39 3.91
C GLN A 67 -28.26 56.66 4.65
N SER A 68 -29.27 56.53 5.52
CA SER A 68 -29.74 57.65 6.33
C SER A 68 -28.70 58.14 7.35
N LEU A 69 -27.94 57.24 7.96
CA LEU A 69 -26.86 57.57 8.89
C LEU A 69 -25.68 58.20 8.16
N GLN A 70 -25.39 57.75 6.94
CA GLN A 70 -24.36 58.33 6.07
C GLN A 70 -24.73 59.76 5.66
N ASN A 71 -25.98 60.00 5.29
CA ASN A 71 -26.46 61.36 4.98
C ASN A 71 -26.42 62.28 6.22
N LYS A 72 -26.79 61.77 7.40
CA LYS A 72 -26.68 62.53 8.68
C LYS A 72 -25.24 62.81 9.07
N LEU A 73 -24.32 61.90 8.78
CA LEU A 73 -22.89 62.09 9.00
C LEU A 73 -22.36 63.17 8.06
N LYS A 74 -22.72 63.12 6.77
CA LYS A 74 -22.35 64.13 5.79
C LYS A 74 -22.89 65.52 6.18
N SER A 75 -24.16 65.62 6.56
CA SER A 75 -24.73 66.91 7.02
C SER A 75 -24.04 67.42 8.29
N ALA A 76 -23.71 66.54 9.25
CA ALA A 76 -23.00 66.94 10.46
C ALA A 76 -21.54 67.36 10.18
N GLN A 77 -20.89 66.75 9.18
CA GLN A 77 -19.57 67.15 8.72
C GLN A 77 -19.61 68.51 8.00
N ASP A 78 -20.59 68.71 7.13
CA ASP A 78 -20.80 70.00 6.44
C ASP A 78 -21.14 71.13 7.43
N GLU A 79 -21.87 70.82 8.51
CA GLU A 79 -22.15 71.75 9.62
C GLU A 79 -20.89 72.06 10.45
N LEU A 80 -20.02 71.07 10.67
CA LEU A 80 -18.75 71.25 11.37
C LEU A 80 -17.79 72.15 10.57
N GLU A 81 -17.68 71.96 9.24
CA GLU A 81 -16.85 72.80 8.36
C GLU A 81 -17.32 74.26 8.31
N LYS A 82 -18.60 74.53 8.54
CA LYS A 82 -19.19 75.88 8.49
C LYS A 82 -19.23 76.59 9.86
N SER A 83 -18.94 75.88 10.96
CA SER A 83 -19.07 76.42 12.32
C SER A 83 -17.83 77.22 12.75
N LYS A 84 -18.05 78.44 13.29
CA LYS A 84 -16.99 79.32 13.85
C LYS A 84 -16.91 79.32 15.39
N LYS A 85 -17.78 78.57 16.10
CA LYS A 85 -17.85 78.54 17.58
C LYS A 85 -17.28 77.23 18.14
N GLU A 86 -16.29 77.36 19.02
CA GLU A 86 -15.50 76.27 19.63
C GLU A 86 -16.31 75.29 20.51
N THR A 87 -17.43 75.73 21.08
CA THR A 87 -18.30 74.86 21.92
C THR A 87 -19.23 73.98 21.06
N SER A 88 -19.69 74.48 19.92
CA SER A 88 -20.57 73.73 19.00
C SER A 88 -19.80 72.72 18.15
N THR A 89 -18.51 72.95 17.91
CA THR A 89 -17.62 72.00 17.21
C THR A 89 -17.40 70.73 18.04
N ILE A 90 -17.24 70.82 19.36
CA ILE A 90 -17.05 69.65 20.25
C ILE A 90 -18.29 68.74 20.26
N GLU A 91 -19.50 69.31 20.29
CA GLU A 91 -20.75 68.53 20.24
C GLU A 91 -20.96 67.85 18.88
N LEU A 92 -20.66 68.56 17.79
CA LEU A 92 -20.69 68.02 16.43
C LEU A 92 -19.66 66.90 16.23
N GLU A 93 -18.45 67.05 16.77
CA GLU A 93 -17.42 66.01 16.76
C GLU A 93 -17.86 64.74 17.50
N ARG A 94 -18.48 64.88 18.68
CA ARG A 94 -19.07 63.74 19.41
C ARG A 94 -20.19 63.06 18.62
N LYS A 95 -21.06 63.84 17.97
CA LYS A 95 -22.15 63.33 17.12
C LYS A 95 -21.61 62.59 15.90
N ILE A 96 -20.57 63.13 15.25
CA ILE A 96 -19.88 62.48 14.12
C ILE A 96 -19.21 61.18 14.57
N ALA A 97 -18.53 61.17 15.73
CA ALA A 97 -17.92 59.96 16.27
C ALA A 97 -18.96 58.85 16.55
N SER A 98 -20.11 59.21 17.13
CA SER A 98 -21.23 58.30 17.35
C SER A 98 -21.81 57.76 16.04
N LEU A 99 -22.02 58.63 15.04
CA LEU A 99 -22.51 58.23 13.71
C LEU A 99 -21.52 57.32 12.97
N LYS A 100 -20.21 57.58 13.06
CA LYS A 100 -19.17 56.68 12.54
C LYS A 100 -19.22 55.30 13.20
N SER A 101 -19.39 55.24 14.52
CA SER A 101 -19.52 53.97 15.25
C SER A 101 -20.78 53.19 14.83
N GLN A 102 -21.90 53.86 14.63
CA GLN A 102 -23.14 53.23 14.14
C GLN A 102 -23.02 52.72 12.70
N LEU A 103 -22.36 53.48 11.82
CA LEU A 103 -22.06 53.04 10.45
C LEU A 103 -21.11 51.84 10.44
N GLN A 104 -20.11 51.81 11.32
CA GLN A 104 -19.19 50.68 11.44
C GLN A 104 -19.91 49.39 11.83
N ALA A 105 -20.92 49.46 12.71
CA ALA A 105 -21.74 48.32 13.08
C ALA A 105 -22.63 47.79 11.94
N LEU A 106 -22.91 48.62 10.94
CA LEU A 106 -23.75 48.30 9.77
C LEU A 106 -22.95 48.25 8.46
N ARG A 107 -21.62 48.06 8.55
CA ARG A 107 -20.71 48.09 7.40
C ARG A 107 -21.03 47.06 6.32
N GLU A 108 -21.65 45.93 6.68
CA GLU A 108 -22.11 44.90 5.73
C GLU A 108 -23.22 45.38 4.77
N PHE A 109 -23.78 46.57 4.99
CA PHE A 109 -24.82 47.17 4.14
C PHE A 109 -24.30 48.36 3.31
N GLU A 110 -22.99 48.47 3.08
CA GLU A 110 -22.37 49.62 2.40
C GLU A 110 -22.58 49.65 0.88
N SER A 111 -22.44 48.51 0.20
CA SER A 111 -22.28 48.45 -1.26
C SER A 111 -23.59 48.27 -2.04
N SER A 112 -24.49 47.41 -1.56
CA SER A 112 -25.76 47.08 -2.22
C SER A 112 -26.78 46.50 -1.22
N PRO A 113 -28.08 46.75 -1.38
CA PRO A 113 -29.11 46.22 -0.50
C PRO A 113 -29.17 44.68 -0.47
N PHE A 114 -28.64 43.98 -1.49
CA PHE A 114 -28.86 42.54 -1.66
C PHE A 114 -27.62 41.69 -1.99
N SER A 115 -26.41 42.27 -2.05
CA SER A 115 -25.19 41.58 -2.55
C SER A 115 -24.99 40.16 -2.00
N ASP A 116 -25.07 40.01 -0.68
CA ASP A 116 -24.69 38.74 -0.04
C ASP A 116 -25.82 37.70 -0.10
N LEU A 117 -27.07 38.17 -0.20
CA LEU A 117 -28.22 37.29 -0.41
C LEU A 117 -28.24 36.74 -1.84
N LEU A 118 -27.71 37.50 -2.80
CA LEU A 118 -27.57 37.11 -4.20
C LEU A 118 -26.33 36.23 -4.47
N ALA A 119 -25.38 36.15 -3.53
CA ALA A 119 -24.14 35.41 -3.72
C ALA A 119 -24.28 33.88 -3.67
N PHE A 120 -25.43 33.32 -3.26
CA PHE A 120 -25.84 31.90 -3.24
C PHE A 120 -24.82 30.81 -2.80
N GLY A 121 -23.67 31.20 -2.22
CA GLY A 121 -22.61 30.31 -1.75
C GLY A 121 -21.77 29.69 -2.88
N ASN A 122 -20.48 29.45 -2.59
CA ASN A 122 -19.58 28.74 -3.50
C ASN A 122 -19.68 27.23 -3.30
N ILE A 123 -19.54 26.48 -4.39
CA ILE A 123 -19.44 25.02 -4.35
C ILE A 123 -18.00 24.67 -3.95
N GLU A 124 -17.83 24.00 -2.80
CA GLU A 124 -16.53 23.50 -2.35
C GLU A 124 -15.95 22.46 -3.31
N GLU A 125 -14.64 22.23 -3.27
CA GLU A 125 -14.01 21.20 -4.10
C GLU A 125 -14.51 19.80 -3.72
N ALA A 126 -14.81 18.99 -4.74
CA ALA A 126 -15.33 17.65 -4.55
C ALA A 126 -14.27 16.72 -3.92
N PRO A 127 -14.63 15.91 -2.89
CA PRO A 127 -13.70 14.96 -2.29
C PRO A 127 -13.37 13.82 -3.26
N LYS A 128 -12.11 13.36 -3.25
CA LYS A 128 -11.67 12.20 -4.03
C LYS A 128 -12.10 10.90 -3.35
N ILE A 129 -12.94 10.11 -4.03
CA ILE A 129 -13.43 8.81 -3.53
C ILE A 129 -12.54 7.71 -4.10
N THR A 130 -11.49 7.36 -3.35
CA THR A 130 -10.50 6.33 -3.77
C THR A 130 -10.66 4.99 -3.07
N ASN A 131 -11.33 4.99 -1.90
CA ASN A 131 -11.46 3.83 -1.04
C ASN A 131 -12.86 3.77 -0.41
N PRO A 132 -13.29 2.62 0.15
CA PRO A 132 -14.62 2.49 0.72
C PRO A 132 -14.88 3.39 1.94
N LEU A 133 -13.84 3.81 2.68
CA LEU A 133 -14.01 4.76 3.79
C LEU A 133 -14.29 6.18 3.29
N ALA A 134 -13.75 6.56 2.13
CA ALA A 134 -13.99 7.83 1.46
C ALA A 134 -15.44 7.99 0.94
N LEU A 135 -16.24 6.92 0.97
CA LEU A 135 -17.68 7.01 0.73
C LEU A 135 -18.37 7.92 1.75
N ILE A 136 -17.90 7.94 3.01
CA ILE A 136 -18.48 8.77 4.08
C ILE A 136 -18.36 10.26 3.73
N SER A 137 -17.18 10.69 3.30
CA SER A 137 -16.96 12.07 2.83
C SER A 137 -17.79 12.39 1.59
N GLY A 138 -17.95 11.45 0.66
CA GLY A 138 -18.81 11.63 -0.51
C GLY A 138 -20.29 11.82 -0.15
N PHE A 139 -20.83 11.03 0.79
CA PHE A 139 -22.20 11.19 1.27
C PHE A 139 -22.41 12.47 2.07
N SER A 140 -21.42 12.88 2.88
CA SER A 140 -21.45 14.15 3.60
C SER A 140 -21.50 15.34 2.64
N TYR A 141 -20.64 15.34 1.62
CA TYR A 141 -20.62 16.35 0.57
C TYR A 141 -21.94 16.40 -0.22
N LEU A 142 -22.50 15.24 -0.58
CA LEU A 142 -23.81 15.15 -1.24
C LEU A 142 -24.93 15.76 -0.38
N LYS A 143 -24.91 15.52 0.93
CA LYS A 143 -25.87 16.13 1.87
C LYS A 143 -25.72 17.65 1.93
N HIS A 144 -24.48 18.14 1.95
CA HIS A 144 -24.19 19.58 1.93
C HIS A 144 -24.72 20.25 0.65
N LEU A 145 -24.46 19.66 -0.52
CA LEU A 145 -24.97 20.18 -1.80
C LEU A 145 -26.49 20.26 -1.86
N LYS A 146 -27.19 19.24 -1.35
CA LYS A 146 -28.66 19.26 -1.26
C LYS A 146 -29.16 20.35 -0.31
N ALA A 147 -28.55 20.48 0.87
CA ALA A 147 -28.90 21.53 1.82
C ALA A 147 -28.70 22.93 1.23
N LEU A 148 -27.60 23.15 0.50
CA LEU A 148 -27.31 24.43 -0.16
C LEU A 148 -28.34 24.73 -1.28
N LYS A 149 -28.73 23.73 -2.06
CA LYS A 149 -29.79 23.85 -3.07
C LYS A 149 -31.14 24.21 -2.45
N ASP A 150 -31.51 23.53 -1.36
CA ASP A 150 -32.75 23.78 -0.62
C ASP A 150 -32.76 25.18 -0.02
N GLU A 151 -31.66 25.61 0.62
CA GLU A 151 -31.51 26.95 1.18
C GLU A 151 -31.64 28.04 0.10
N ASN A 152 -30.99 27.86 -1.05
CA ASN A 152 -31.06 28.81 -2.16
C ASN A 152 -32.48 28.92 -2.72
N SER A 153 -33.22 27.82 -2.80
CA SER A 153 -34.62 27.80 -3.23
C SER A 153 -35.54 28.53 -2.24
N TRP A 154 -35.30 28.34 -0.94
CA TRP A 154 -36.02 29.03 0.13
C TRP A 154 -35.78 30.54 0.10
N ARG A 155 -34.52 30.99 -0.06
CA ARG A 155 -34.17 32.41 -0.20
C ARG A 155 -34.89 33.06 -1.38
N LEU A 156 -34.97 32.38 -2.52
CA LEU A 156 -35.70 32.85 -3.71
C LEU A 156 -37.21 32.95 -3.46
N SER A 157 -37.79 32.00 -2.72
CA SER A 157 -39.21 32.03 -2.33
C SER A 157 -39.51 33.22 -1.40
N GLU A 158 -38.65 33.47 -0.41
CA GLU A 158 -38.75 34.63 0.47
C GLU A 158 -38.67 35.96 -0.30
N LEU A 159 -37.81 36.05 -1.33
CA LEU A 159 -37.73 37.23 -2.19
C LEU A 159 -39.04 37.46 -2.95
N LYS A 160 -39.60 36.40 -3.55
CA LYS A 160 -40.88 36.46 -4.27
C LYS A 160 -42.03 36.87 -3.35
N SER A 161 -42.08 36.33 -2.14
CA SER A 161 -43.07 36.67 -1.11
C SER A 161 -42.99 38.16 -0.71
N ALA A 162 -41.77 38.66 -0.45
CA ALA A 162 -41.54 40.07 -0.13
C ALA A 162 -42.01 40.99 -1.26
N LEU A 163 -41.67 40.65 -2.50
CA LEU A 163 -42.01 41.44 -3.68
C LEU A 163 -43.52 41.46 -3.94
N SER A 164 -44.21 40.32 -3.75
CA SER A 164 -45.67 40.24 -3.82
C SER A 164 -46.33 41.18 -2.81
N ALA A 165 -45.89 41.16 -1.55
CA ALA A 165 -46.47 42.01 -0.51
C ALA A 165 -46.20 43.51 -0.76
N LEU A 166 -45.04 43.86 -1.32
CA LEU A 166 -44.75 45.24 -1.73
C LEU A 166 -45.65 45.69 -2.89
N ARG A 167 -45.92 44.81 -3.86
CA ARG A 167 -46.89 45.07 -4.95
C ARG A 167 -48.31 45.24 -4.42
N ASP A 168 -48.76 44.39 -3.50
CA ASP A 168 -50.07 44.53 -2.84
C ASP A 168 -50.17 45.88 -2.11
N LYS A 169 -49.07 46.33 -1.48
CA LYS A 169 -48.98 47.63 -0.82
C LYS A 169 -49.15 48.79 -1.81
N LYS A 170 -48.52 48.70 -2.98
CA LYS A 170 -48.61 49.70 -4.06
C LYS A 170 -50.03 49.75 -4.63
N GLU A 171 -50.62 48.61 -4.93
CA GLU A 171 -51.99 48.52 -5.45
C GLU A 171 -53.00 49.13 -4.46
N LEU A 172 -52.82 48.88 -3.16
CA LEU A 172 -53.68 49.44 -2.13
C LEU A 172 -53.57 50.98 -2.03
N LEU A 173 -52.37 51.52 -2.19
CA LEU A 173 -52.12 52.96 -2.29
C LEU A 173 -52.73 53.56 -3.56
N GLU A 174 -52.56 52.92 -4.72
CA GLU A 174 -53.11 53.39 -6.00
C GLU A 174 -54.64 53.38 -6.01
N LYS A 175 -55.27 52.32 -5.50
CA LYS A 175 -56.74 52.25 -5.35
C LYS A 175 -57.29 53.33 -4.42
N PHE A 176 -56.51 53.75 -3.42
CA PHE A 176 -56.90 54.87 -2.56
C PHE A 176 -56.81 56.21 -3.29
N TYR A 177 -55.73 56.42 -4.05
CA TYR A 177 -55.55 57.60 -4.90
C TYR A 177 -56.65 57.78 -5.96
N GLU A 178 -57.14 56.69 -6.55
CA GLU A 178 -58.19 56.75 -7.58
C GLU A 178 -59.60 57.01 -7.00
N LYS A 179 -59.84 56.61 -5.74
CA LYS A 179 -61.18 56.59 -5.15
C LYS A 179 -61.54 57.84 -4.35
N GLU A 180 -60.54 58.54 -3.81
CA GLU A 180 -60.74 59.80 -3.12
C GLU A 180 -60.35 60.96 -4.04
N ASN A 181 -61.34 61.73 -4.48
CA ASN A 181 -61.10 62.98 -5.20
C ASN A 181 -60.14 63.84 -4.36
N PHE A 182 -58.97 64.12 -4.93
CA PHE A 182 -57.78 64.78 -4.39
C PHE A 182 -57.97 66.13 -3.65
N LYS A 183 -59.21 66.61 -3.51
CA LYS A 183 -59.57 67.95 -3.02
C LYS A 183 -59.69 68.10 -1.50
N ILE A 184 -59.44 67.06 -0.69
CA ILE A 184 -59.79 67.05 0.76
C ILE A 184 -58.61 66.62 1.67
N LEU A 185 -57.37 66.60 1.16
CA LEU A 185 -56.17 66.34 1.96
C LEU A 185 -55.45 67.66 2.26
N ASN A 186 -54.94 67.82 3.48
CA ASN A 186 -54.05 68.94 3.80
C ASN A 186 -52.76 68.83 2.96
N GLU A 187 -52.14 69.96 2.57
CA GLU A 187 -50.91 69.99 1.73
C GLU A 187 -49.81 69.05 2.28
N ASN A 188 -49.69 68.99 3.60
CA ASN A 188 -48.73 68.13 4.31
C ASN A 188 -48.99 66.62 4.14
N ASP A 189 -50.25 66.19 4.14
CA ASP A 189 -50.62 64.79 3.98
C ASP A 189 -50.46 64.34 2.53
N GLU A 190 -50.70 65.25 1.58
CA GLU A 190 -50.50 65.02 0.14
C GLU A 190 -49.02 64.81 -0.20
N ILE A 191 -48.14 65.68 0.31
CA ILE A 191 -46.68 65.56 0.15
C ILE A 191 -46.18 64.26 0.78
N ALA A 192 -46.68 63.90 1.96
CA ALA A 192 -46.31 62.67 2.64
C ALA A 192 -46.73 61.42 1.85
N LEU A 193 -47.95 61.38 1.31
CA LEU A 193 -48.45 60.27 0.51
C LEU A 193 -47.67 60.14 -0.82
N TYR A 194 -47.35 61.26 -1.47
CA TYR A 194 -46.57 61.29 -2.70
C TYR A 194 -45.14 60.78 -2.48
N SER A 195 -44.49 61.22 -1.40
CA SER A 195 -43.16 60.73 -1.01
C SER A 195 -43.15 59.23 -0.68
N LEU A 196 -44.22 58.74 -0.03
CA LEU A 196 -44.39 57.33 0.29
C LEU A 196 -44.53 56.49 -1.00
N LYS A 197 -45.36 56.93 -1.94
CA LYS A 197 -45.54 56.26 -3.24
C LYS A 197 -44.22 56.17 -4.02
N ASN A 198 -43.46 57.26 -4.09
CA ASN A 198 -42.17 57.26 -4.77
C ASN A 198 -41.12 56.36 -4.09
N SER A 199 -41.08 56.38 -2.75
CA SER A 199 -40.19 55.48 -2.00
C SER A 199 -40.55 54.00 -2.20
N LEU A 200 -41.86 53.69 -2.26
CA LEU A 200 -42.35 52.33 -2.49
C LEU A 200 -42.08 51.87 -3.92
N ASN A 201 -42.24 52.73 -4.92
CA ASN A 201 -41.88 52.43 -6.31
C ASN A 201 -40.38 52.16 -6.46
N THR A 202 -39.53 52.96 -5.79
CA THR A 202 -38.07 52.75 -5.79
C THR A 202 -37.72 51.42 -5.13
N GLN A 203 -38.34 51.11 -3.98
CA GLN A 203 -38.16 49.84 -3.29
C GLN A 203 -38.61 48.65 -4.16
N ILE A 204 -39.76 48.73 -4.83
CA ILE A 204 -40.23 47.66 -5.72
C ILE A 204 -39.24 47.45 -6.86
N ASN A 205 -38.78 48.53 -7.50
CA ASN A 205 -37.79 48.45 -8.58
C ASN A 205 -36.48 47.78 -8.13
N ASP A 206 -35.96 48.13 -6.96
CA ASP A 206 -34.76 47.51 -6.40
C ASP A 206 -34.96 46.00 -6.15
N PHE A 207 -36.15 45.62 -5.65
CA PHE A 207 -36.53 44.22 -5.44
C PHE A 207 -36.76 43.46 -6.76
N GLU A 208 -37.26 44.11 -7.82
CA GLU A 208 -37.44 43.52 -9.16
C GLU A 208 -36.09 43.24 -9.82
N ILE A 209 -35.16 44.21 -9.78
CA ILE A 209 -33.79 44.01 -10.24
C ILE A 209 -33.13 42.85 -9.47
N ALA A 210 -33.31 42.82 -8.15
CA ALA A 210 -32.79 41.73 -7.33
C ALA A 210 -33.43 40.38 -7.69
N GLN A 211 -34.72 40.34 -8.02
CA GLN A 211 -35.42 39.13 -8.44
C GLN A 211 -34.87 38.59 -9.76
N ASP A 212 -34.64 39.44 -10.76
CA ASP A 212 -34.11 39.01 -12.05
C ASP A 212 -32.69 38.43 -11.91
N VAL A 213 -31.84 39.11 -11.14
CA VAL A 213 -30.50 38.61 -10.80
C VAL A 213 -30.59 37.32 -9.99
N ALA A 214 -31.48 37.27 -8.98
CA ALA A 214 -31.63 36.09 -8.13
C ALA A 214 -32.10 34.86 -8.91
N ILE A 215 -33.07 35.01 -9.82
CA ILE A 215 -33.59 33.91 -10.65
C ILE A 215 -32.48 33.39 -11.57
N THR A 216 -31.76 34.29 -12.25
CA THR A 216 -30.70 33.91 -13.18
C THR A 216 -29.56 33.20 -12.44
N THR A 217 -29.13 33.77 -11.31
CA THR A 217 -28.05 33.22 -10.49
C THR A 217 -28.47 31.89 -9.86
N HIS A 218 -29.71 31.78 -9.36
CA HIS A 218 -30.26 30.54 -8.82
C HIS A 218 -30.30 29.42 -9.86
N ASN A 219 -30.70 29.71 -11.09
CA ASN A 219 -30.74 28.72 -12.17
C ASN A 219 -29.35 28.19 -12.51
N ILE A 220 -28.35 29.08 -12.61
CA ILE A 220 -26.96 28.71 -12.88
C ILE A 220 -26.38 27.89 -11.71
N HIS A 221 -26.53 28.36 -10.46
CA HIS A 221 -26.04 27.62 -9.29
C HIS A 221 -26.73 26.27 -9.12
N THR A 222 -28.05 26.20 -9.34
CA THR A 222 -28.80 24.94 -9.26
C THR A 222 -28.29 23.93 -10.28
N LYS A 223 -28.05 24.38 -11.52
CA LYS A 223 -27.46 23.52 -12.55
C LYS A 223 -26.07 23.03 -12.15
N ASN A 224 -25.19 23.92 -11.67
CA ASN A 224 -23.84 23.56 -11.24
C ASN A 224 -23.87 22.56 -10.05
N ILE A 225 -24.81 22.73 -9.11
CA ILE A 225 -25.02 21.81 -8.00
C ILE A 225 -25.51 20.45 -8.51
N ASP A 226 -26.46 20.44 -9.45
CA ASP A 226 -26.97 19.20 -10.04
C ASP A 226 -25.89 18.43 -10.81
N ASP A 227 -25.02 19.14 -11.53
CA ASP A 227 -23.85 18.57 -12.19
C ASP A 227 -22.86 17.97 -11.16
N ALA A 228 -22.58 18.71 -10.07
CA ALA A 228 -21.74 18.22 -8.97
C ALA A 228 -22.35 17.01 -8.24
N ILE A 229 -23.66 17.01 -8.00
CA ILE A 229 -24.41 15.86 -7.44
C ILE A 229 -24.31 14.66 -8.39
N THR A 230 -24.40 14.88 -9.69
CA THR A 230 -24.30 13.80 -10.68
C THR A 230 -22.90 13.20 -10.70
N ALA A 231 -21.86 14.04 -10.72
CA ALA A 231 -20.46 13.60 -10.69
C ALA A 231 -20.14 12.81 -9.41
N ILE A 232 -20.54 13.30 -8.23
CA ILE A 232 -20.28 12.59 -6.97
C ILE A 232 -21.08 11.28 -6.88
N ASN A 233 -22.32 11.25 -7.37
CA ASN A 233 -23.11 10.01 -7.43
C ASN A 233 -22.47 8.97 -8.35
N GLN A 234 -21.90 9.38 -9.47
CA GLN A 234 -21.18 8.49 -10.37
C GLN A 234 -19.94 7.89 -9.69
N ALA A 235 -19.14 8.73 -9.01
CA ALA A 235 -17.98 8.28 -8.25
C ALA A 235 -18.36 7.33 -7.10
N LEU A 236 -19.41 7.64 -6.33
CA LEU A 236 -19.95 6.76 -5.28
C LEU A 236 -20.39 5.40 -5.85
N ARG A 237 -21.15 5.40 -6.95
CA ARG A 237 -21.61 4.15 -7.60
C ARG A 237 -20.45 3.30 -8.10
N ALA A 238 -19.43 3.92 -8.70
CA ALA A 238 -18.23 3.23 -9.18
C ALA A 238 -17.49 2.56 -8.01
N GLN A 239 -17.26 3.31 -6.92
CA GLN A 239 -16.57 2.80 -5.74
C GLN A 239 -17.37 1.69 -5.03
N ILE A 240 -18.70 1.82 -4.94
CA ILE A 240 -19.58 0.78 -4.37
C ILE A 240 -19.49 -0.49 -5.22
N LYS A 241 -19.60 -0.37 -6.55
CA LYS A 241 -19.49 -1.52 -7.47
C LYS A 241 -18.13 -2.22 -7.32
N GLN A 242 -17.04 -1.45 -7.28
CA GLN A 242 -15.69 -1.99 -7.07
C GLN A 242 -15.58 -2.70 -5.72
N SER A 243 -16.07 -2.09 -4.64
CA SER A 243 -16.04 -2.67 -3.29
C SER A 243 -16.84 -3.98 -3.19
N ILE A 244 -18.01 -4.05 -3.83
CA ILE A 244 -18.82 -5.27 -3.92
C ILE A 244 -18.07 -6.35 -4.70
N SER A 245 -17.44 -5.98 -5.82
CA SER A 245 -16.65 -6.92 -6.63
C SER A 245 -15.47 -7.51 -5.85
N ILE A 246 -14.73 -6.68 -5.11
CA ILE A 246 -13.60 -7.11 -4.27
C ILE A 246 -14.11 -8.03 -3.15
N PHE A 247 -15.17 -7.63 -2.45
CA PHE A 247 -15.77 -8.44 -1.40
C PHE A 247 -16.24 -9.81 -1.93
N GLY A 248 -16.88 -9.82 -3.09
CA GLY A 248 -17.29 -11.05 -3.79
C GLY A 248 -16.10 -11.95 -4.11
N ALA A 249 -15.00 -11.41 -4.64
CA ALA A 249 -13.79 -12.16 -4.94
C ALA A 249 -13.16 -12.78 -3.67
N VAL A 250 -13.05 -11.99 -2.60
CA VAL A 250 -12.54 -12.47 -1.29
C VAL A 250 -13.43 -13.58 -0.73
N LEU A 251 -14.75 -13.42 -0.82
CA LEU A 251 -15.72 -14.42 -0.37
C LEU A 251 -15.59 -15.72 -1.18
N ILE A 252 -15.44 -15.64 -2.50
CA ILE A 252 -15.25 -16.81 -3.37
C ILE A 252 -13.99 -17.58 -2.97
N ILE A 253 -12.86 -16.90 -2.73
CA ILE A 253 -11.61 -17.55 -2.32
C ILE A 253 -11.74 -18.20 -0.95
N PHE A 254 -12.41 -17.54 -0.02
CA PHE A 254 -12.70 -18.10 1.28
C PHE A 254 -13.55 -19.38 1.18
N LEU A 255 -14.60 -19.36 0.33
CA LEU A 255 -15.44 -20.54 0.07
C LEU A 255 -14.66 -21.67 -0.61
N ILE A 256 -13.83 -21.37 -1.61
CA ILE A 256 -12.94 -22.36 -2.24
C ILE A 256 -12.03 -23.00 -1.19
N GLY A 257 -11.43 -22.19 -0.30
CA GLY A 257 -10.60 -22.67 0.79
C GLY A 257 -11.36 -23.61 1.74
N LEU A 258 -12.63 -23.34 2.04
CA LEU A 258 -13.48 -24.22 2.84
C LEU A 258 -13.79 -25.54 2.10
N VAL A 259 -14.16 -25.47 0.83
CA VAL A 259 -14.47 -26.67 0.01
C VAL A 259 -13.24 -27.58 -0.08
N LEU A 260 -12.05 -27.01 -0.35
CA LEU A 260 -10.80 -27.77 -0.38
C LEU A 260 -10.54 -28.49 0.94
N LYS A 261 -10.73 -27.82 2.09
CA LYS A 261 -10.57 -28.44 3.42
C LYS A 261 -11.52 -29.62 3.62
N ILE A 262 -12.78 -29.50 3.19
CA ILE A 262 -13.77 -30.58 3.29
C ILE A 262 -13.34 -31.78 2.43
N ILE A 263 -12.92 -31.53 1.19
CA ILE A 263 -12.45 -32.59 0.28
C ILE A 263 -11.23 -33.29 0.88
N ILE A 264 -10.22 -32.55 1.32
CA ILE A 264 -8.98 -33.09 1.88
C ILE A 264 -9.25 -33.94 3.12
N LYS A 265 -10.16 -33.50 4.01
CA LYS A 265 -10.57 -34.29 5.18
C LYS A 265 -11.21 -35.64 4.79
N ARG A 266 -11.87 -35.71 3.62
CA ARG A 266 -12.51 -36.93 3.13
C ARG A 266 -11.52 -37.93 2.51
N TYR A 267 -10.39 -37.48 1.97
CA TYR A 267 -9.40 -38.33 1.29
C TYR A 267 -8.17 -38.69 2.14
N LEU A 268 -7.85 -37.92 3.18
CA LEU A 268 -6.66 -38.13 4.00
C LEU A 268 -7.02 -38.57 5.43
N SER A 269 -6.70 -39.83 5.74
CA SER A 269 -6.85 -40.40 7.09
C SER A 269 -5.72 -40.03 8.06
N ASP A 270 -4.60 -39.52 7.54
CA ASP A 270 -3.40 -39.16 8.31
C ASP A 270 -3.51 -37.73 8.86
N ASN A 271 -3.64 -37.62 10.19
CA ASN A 271 -3.82 -36.35 10.89
C ASN A 271 -2.65 -35.36 10.69
N GLN A 272 -1.42 -35.84 10.52
CA GLN A 272 -0.26 -34.94 10.33
C GLN A 272 -0.25 -34.29 8.95
N LYS A 273 -0.59 -35.07 7.91
CA LYS A 273 -0.71 -34.55 6.53
C LYS A 273 -1.87 -33.57 6.42
N PHE A 274 -3.01 -33.88 7.04
CA PHE A 274 -4.16 -32.99 7.08
C PHE A 274 -3.84 -31.63 7.71
N TYR A 275 -3.15 -31.61 8.86
CA TYR A 275 -2.73 -30.36 9.50
C TYR A 275 -1.83 -29.51 8.60
N THR A 276 -0.83 -30.15 7.96
CA THR A 276 0.13 -29.46 7.09
C THR A 276 -0.56 -28.85 5.86
N ILE A 277 -1.47 -29.58 5.22
CA ILE A 277 -2.20 -29.10 4.04
C ILE A 277 -3.18 -27.99 4.42
N ASN A 278 -3.89 -28.09 5.56
CA ASN A 278 -4.76 -27.01 6.02
C ASN A 278 -3.98 -25.73 6.30
N LYS A 279 -2.79 -25.84 6.91
CA LYS A 279 -1.90 -24.70 7.13
C LYS A 279 -1.48 -24.08 5.81
N PHE A 280 -1.12 -24.90 4.81
CA PHE A 280 -0.79 -24.45 3.47
C PHE A 280 -1.96 -23.73 2.78
N ILE A 281 -3.19 -24.25 2.86
CA ILE A 281 -4.39 -23.63 2.30
C ILE A 281 -4.67 -22.28 2.96
N ASN A 282 -4.56 -22.20 4.30
CA ASN A 282 -4.77 -20.95 5.02
C ASN A 282 -3.73 -19.90 4.61
N ILE A 283 -2.45 -20.25 4.61
CA ILE A 283 -1.38 -19.33 4.23
C ILE A 283 -1.57 -18.86 2.77
N THR A 284 -1.81 -19.80 1.86
CA THR A 284 -2.01 -19.50 0.43
C THR A 284 -3.25 -18.61 0.23
N GLY A 285 -4.37 -18.94 0.88
CA GLY A 285 -5.60 -18.14 0.81
C GLY A 285 -5.40 -16.74 1.37
N SER A 286 -4.72 -16.60 2.51
CA SER A 286 -4.37 -15.29 3.09
C SER A 286 -3.49 -14.46 2.15
N VAL A 287 -2.48 -15.07 1.53
CA VAL A 287 -1.61 -14.39 0.55
C VAL A 287 -2.41 -13.93 -0.67
N ILE A 288 -3.29 -14.76 -1.21
CA ILE A 288 -4.13 -14.38 -2.37
C ILE A 288 -5.08 -13.23 -2.00
N ILE A 289 -5.69 -13.26 -0.81
CA ILE A 289 -6.57 -12.17 -0.34
C ILE A 289 -5.78 -10.86 -0.22
N ILE A 290 -4.58 -10.90 0.35
CA ILE A 290 -3.69 -9.73 0.44
C ILE A 290 -3.37 -9.20 -0.96
N LEU A 291 -3.04 -10.08 -1.90
CA LEU A 291 -2.76 -9.68 -3.29
C LEU A 291 -3.97 -9.03 -3.95
N ILE A 292 -5.17 -9.57 -3.78
CA ILE A 292 -6.40 -8.97 -4.34
C ILE A 292 -6.62 -7.58 -3.77
N LEU A 293 -6.49 -7.41 -2.46
CA LEU A 293 -6.63 -6.09 -1.83
C LEU A 293 -5.55 -5.12 -2.33
N LEU A 294 -4.31 -5.57 -2.43
CA LEU A 294 -3.19 -4.77 -2.95
C LEU A 294 -3.46 -4.31 -4.39
N PHE A 295 -3.80 -5.24 -5.29
CA PHE A 295 -4.07 -4.92 -6.70
C PHE A 295 -5.35 -4.11 -6.90
N ALA A 296 -6.35 -4.26 -6.03
CA ALA A 296 -7.62 -3.57 -6.18
C ALA A 296 -7.56 -2.09 -5.79
N TYR A 297 -6.62 -1.70 -4.93
CA TYR A 297 -6.48 -0.31 -4.44
C TYR A 297 -5.19 0.36 -4.92
N ILE A 298 -4.43 -0.27 -5.81
CA ILE A 298 -3.27 0.38 -6.38
C ILE A 298 -3.69 1.30 -7.52
N GLU A 299 -3.50 2.60 -7.32
CA GLU A 299 -3.85 3.62 -8.32
C GLU A 299 -2.78 3.73 -9.41
N ASN A 300 -1.53 3.36 -9.10
CA ASN A 300 -0.37 3.55 -9.97
C ASN A 300 0.36 2.23 -10.20
N VAL A 301 0.16 1.65 -11.38
CA VAL A 301 0.79 0.38 -11.79
C VAL A 301 2.32 0.48 -11.83
N ASP A 302 2.87 1.67 -12.08
CA ASP A 302 4.32 1.90 -12.18
C ASP A 302 5.08 1.64 -10.87
N TYR A 303 4.51 2.05 -9.73
CA TYR A 303 5.11 1.75 -8.42
C TYR A 303 5.08 0.25 -8.13
N LEU A 304 4.02 -0.44 -8.56
CA LEU A 304 3.93 -1.88 -8.43
C LEU A 304 5.03 -2.57 -9.24
N ILE A 305 5.23 -2.17 -10.50
CA ILE A 305 6.29 -2.73 -11.36
C ILE A 305 7.65 -2.54 -10.71
N THR A 306 7.91 -1.35 -10.13
CA THR A 306 9.17 -1.05 -9.47
C THR A 306 9.38 -1.94 -8.24
N ILE A 307 8.38 -2.04 -7.35
CA ILE A 307 8.45 -2.88 -6.15
C ILE A 307 8.59 -4.36 -6.51
N LEU A 308 7.81 -4.86 -7.47
CA LEU A 308 7.93 -6.23 -7.97
C LEU A 308 9.30 -6.46 -8.61
N GLY A 309 9.84 -5.51 -9.36
CA GLY A 309 11.17 -5.61 -9.94
C GLY A 309 12.25 -5.86 -8.89
N PHE A 310 12.27 -5.04 -7.83
CA PHE A 310 13.20 -5.24 -6.71
C PHE A 310 12.92 -6.52 -5.92
N ALA A 311 11.65 -6.82 -5.62
CA ALA A 311 11.28 -8.03 -4.89
C ALA A 311 11.63 -9.30 -5.69
N SER A 312 11.40 -9.31 -6.99
CA SER A 312 11.74 -10.40 -7.91
C SER A 312 13.25 -10.59 -8.01
N ALA A 313 14.05 -9.52 -8.07
CA ALA A 313 15.51 -9.63 -8.04
C ALA A 313 16.01 -10.23 -6.71
N GLY A 314 15.47 -9.77 -5.57
CA GLY A 314 15.78 -10.34 -4.27
C GLY A 314 15.38 -11.81 -4.14
N LEU A 315 14.19 -12.17 -4.63
CA LEU A 315 13.70 -13.54 -4.65
C LEU A 315 14.55 -14.43 -5.55
N ALA A 316 14.96 -13.94 -6.71
CA ALA A 316 15.83 -14.68 -7.64
C ALA A 316 17.20 -14.99 -7.01
N ILE A 317 17.80 -14.03 -6.30
CA ILE A 317 19.06 -14.24 -5.57
C ILE A 317 18.87 -15.29 -4.47
N ALA A 318 17.79 -15.19 -3.68
CA ALA A 318 17.52 -16.11 -2.59
C ALA A 318 17.20 -17.54 -3.07
N MET A 319 16.48 -17.67 -4.19
CA MET A 319 16.06 -18.96 -4.77
C MET A 319 17.09 -19.57 -5.73
N LYS A 320 18.25 -18.93 -5.92
CA LYS A 320 19.29 -19.35 -6.88
C LYS A 320 19.61 -20.83 -6.76
N ASP A 321 19.91 -21.33 -5.56
CA ASP A 321 20.36 -22.71 -5.37
C ASP A 321 19.26 -23.75 -5.64
N MET A 322 18.01 -23.39 -5.37
CA MET A 322 16.85 -24.24 -5.70
C MET A 322 16.70 -24.37 -7.22
N PHE A 323 16.81 -23.26 -7.95
CA PHE A 323 16.75 -23.27 -9.41
C PHE A 323 17.94 -24.01 -10.02
N MET A 324 19.15 -23.78 -9.52
CA MET A 324 20.35 -24.52 -9.95
C MET A 324 20.23 -26.02 -9.68
N SER A 325 19.58 -26.42 -8.59
CA SER A 325 19.33 -27.85 -8.30
C SER A 325 18.35 -28.47 -9.29
N LEU A 326 17.33 -27.74 -9.72
CA LEU A 326 16.40 -28.19 -10.76
C LEU A 326 17.12 -28.39 -12.11
N LEU A 327 18.00 -27.44 -12.50
CA LEU A 327 18.84 -27.60 -13.68
C LEU A 327 19.82 -28.77 -13.53
N GLY A 328 20.39 -28.93 -12.34
CA GLY A 328 21.30 -30.03 -12.02
C GLY A 328 20.62 -31.39 -12.21
N TRP A 329 19.38 -31.51 -11.75
CA TRP A 329 18.57 -32.71 -11.98
C TRP A 329 18.37 -33.01 -13.47
N SER A 330 18.04 -31.99 -14.27
CA SER A 330 17.89 -32.16 -15.72
C SER A 330 19.19 -32.65 -16.37
N VAL A 331 20.34 -32.12 -15.95
CA VAL A 331 21.66 -32.56 -16.46
C VAL A 331 21.96 -33.99 -16.03
N ILE A 332 21.66 -34.37 -14.78
CA ILE A 332 21.88 -35.74 -14.29
C ILE A 332 21.07 -36.74 -15.11
N ILE A 333 19.79 -36.45 -15.33
CA ILE A 333 18.88 -37.33 -16.09
C ILE A 333 19.25 -37.38 -17.57
N ALA A 334 19.44 -36.22 -18.21
CA ALA A 334 19.74 -36.16 -19.65
C ALA A 334 21.14 -36.69 -19.97
N GLY A 335 22.11 -36.43 -19.09
CA GLY A 335 23.51 -36.82 -19.27
C GLY A 335 23.81 -38.26 -18.89
N GLY A 336 22.91 -38.98 -18.20
CA GLY A 336 23.08 -40.39 -17.83
C GLY A 336 24.36 -40.68 -17.03
N SER A 337 24.91 -39.67 -16.34
CA SER A 337 26.20 -39.80 -15.65
C SER A 337 26.07 -40.51 -14.29
N PHE A 338 24.89 -40.43 -13.68
CA PHE A 338 24.57 -41.02 -12.38
C PHE A 338 23.20 -41.70 -12.44
N HIS A 339 23.14 -42.94 -11.98
CA HIS A 339 21.90 -43.71 -11.89
C HIS A 339 21.63 -44.20 -10.46
N VAL A 340 20.36 -44.53 -10.19
CA VAL A 340 20.00 -45.22 -8.94
C VAL A 340 20.73 -46.57 -8.90
N GLY A 341 21.41 -46.84 -7.78
CA GLY A 341 22.28 -47.99 -7.56
C GLY A 341 23.77 -47.72 -7.84
N ASP A 342 24.13 -46.59 -8.43
CA ASP A 342 25.53 -46.24 -8.64
C ASP A 342 26.24 -45.90 -7.33
N ARG A 343 27.49 -46.34 -7.21
CA ARG A 343 28.37 -45.96 -6.10
C ARG A 343 29.14 -44.70 -6.46
N VAL A 344 28.94 -43.65 -5.68
CA VAL A 344 29.55 -42.34 -5.93
C VAL A 344 30.36 -41.85 -4.74
N ARG A 345 31.43 -41.10 -5.04
CA ARG A 345 32.14 -40.25 -4.09
C ARG A 345 31.74 -38.80 -4.32
N VAL A 346 31.20 -38.18 -3.28
CA VAL A 346 30.93 -36.75 -3.25
C VAL A 346 31.95 -36.09 -2.34
N ARG A 347 32.62 -35.06 -2.84
CA ARG A 347 33.45 -34.19 -2.00
C ARG A 347 32.57 -33.10 -1.40
N PHE A 348 32.55 -33.03 -0.07
CA PHE A 348 31.89 -31.96 0.68
C PHE A 348 32.94 -31.26 1.54
N GLU A 349 33.28 -30.03 1.17
CA GLU A 349 34.34 -29.24 1.80
C GLU A 349 35.66 -30.04 1.86
N ASN A 350 36.09 -30.43 3.06
CA ASN A 350 37.32 -31.20 3.32
C ASN A 350 37.07 -32.69 3.60
N SER A 351 35.85 -33.18 3.34
CA SER A 351 35.46 -34.57 3.58
C SER A 351 35.02 -35.24 2.29
N ASP A 352 35.41 -36.50 2.12
CA ASP A 352 34.95 -37.35 1.04
C ASP A 352 33.93 -38.34 1.58
N ILE A 353 32.73 -38.27 1.03
CA ILE A 353 31.61 -39.15 1.37
C ILE A 353 31.46 -40.14 0.22
N VAL A 354 31.40 -41.43 0.55
CA VAL A 354 31.19 -42.49 -0.44
C VAL A 354 29.93 -43.25 -0.07
N GLY A 355 29.05 -43.43 -1.05
CA GLY A 355 27.79 -44.12 -0.84
C GLY A 355 27.11 -44.49 -2.15
N ASP A 356 26.01 -45.24 -2.01
CA ASP A 356 25.21 -45.73 -3.12
C ASP A 356 23.99 -44.83 -3.33
N ILE A 357 23.68 -44.48 -4.57
CA ILE A 357 22.51 -43.67 -4.90
C ILE A 357 21.24 -44.50 -4.68
N ILE A 358 20.37 -44.05 -3.77
CA ILE A 358 19.07 -44.66 -3.49
C ILE A 358 17.97 -44.01 -4.34
N ASP A 359 18.04 -42.69 -4.52
CA ASP A 359 17.02 -41.91 -5.22
C ASP A 359 17.62 -40.63 -5.81
N ILE A 360 17.05 -40.16 -6.92
CA ILE A 360 17.38 -38.89 -7.58
C ILE A 360 16.10 -38.07 -7.71
N SER A 361 15.86 -37.22 -6.72
CA SER A 361 14.74 -36.29 -6.65
C SER A 361 15.06 -34.96 -7.36
N LEU A 362 14.05 -34.14 -7.66
CA LEU A 362 14.20 -32.86 -8.37
C LEU A 362 15.25 -31.89 -7.77
N LEU A 363 15.39 -31.87 -6.44
CA LEU A 363 16.28 -30.93 -5.76
C LEU A 363 17.53 -31.60 -5.16
N ARG A 364 17.57 -32.93 -5.06
CA ARG A 364 18.63 -33.66 -4.35
C ARG A 364 18.80 -35.11 -4.81
N ILE A 365 20.02 -35.61 -4.70
CA ILE A 365 20.38 -37.03 -4.73
C ILE A 365 20.40 -37.56 -3.30
N THR A 366 19.82 -38.73 -3.09
CA THR A 366 19.83 -39.44 -1.80
C THR A 366 20.86 -40.56 -1.84
N LEU A 367 21.84 -40.53 -0.95
CA LEU A 367 22.93 -41.50 -0.85
C LEU A 367 22.82 -42.34 0.42
N TYR A 368 23.10 -43.64 0.32
CA TYR A 368 23.35 -44.52 1.45
C TYR A 368 24.85 -44.65 1.68
N GLU A 369 25.36 -44.13 2.78
CA GLU A 369 26.80 -44.13 3.07
C GLU A 369 27.33 -45.53 3.41
N ASP A 370 28.42 -45.93 2.76
CA ASP A 370 29.09 -47.21 3.01
C ASP A 370 30.43 -47.05 3.77
N ILE A 371 30.89 -48.16 4.35
CA ILE A 371 32.14 -48.23 5.12
C ILE A 371 33.33 -48.15 4.15
N THR A 372 34.11 -47.08 4.28
CA THR A 372 35.34 -46.89 3.51
C THR A 372 36.58 -46.82 4.39
N LEU A 373 37.76 -46.75 3.77
CA LEU A 373 39.01 -46.53 4.49
C LEU A 373 38.97 -45.21 5.30
N THR A 374 38.31 -44.17 4.78
CA THR A 374 38.10 -42.91 5.49
C THR A 374 37.23 -43.12 6.73
N THR A 375 36.16 -43.93 6.62
CA THR A 375 35.33 -44.32 7.76
C THR A 375 36.16 -45.07 8.82
N TYR A 376 37.01 -46.01 8.40
CA TYR A 376 37.89 -46.74 9.31
C TYR A 376 38.92 -45.84 10.01
N LYS A 377 39.50 -44.87 9.31
CA LYS A 377 40.55 -43.99 9.86
C LYS A 377 40.02 -42.80 10.66
N GLN A 378 38.87 -42.23 10.28
CA GLN A 378 38.40 -40.93 10.80
C GLN A 378 37.04 -41.03 11.51
N ASN A 379 35.98 -41.43 10.80
CA ASN A 379 34.60 -41.22 11.29
C ASN A 379 34.05 -42.35 12.19
N ARG A 380 34.57 -43.58 12.05
CA ARG A 380 34.19 -44.82 12.76
C ARG A 380 32.68 -45.18 12.80
N ARG A 381 31.80 -44.35 12.23
CA ARG A 381 30.35 -44.52 12.10
C ARG A 381 29.95 -44.37 10.62
N SER A 382 29.09 -45.26 10.13
CA SER A 382 28.62 -45.32 8.73
C SER A 382 27.12 -45.67 8.66
N GLY A 383 26.53 -45.68 7.46
CA GLY A 383 25.14 -46.09 7.22
C GLY A 383 24.14 -44.93 7.28
N ARG A 384 24.61 -43.68 7.18
CA ARG A 384 23.77 -42.49 7.15
C ARG A 384 23.09 -42.36 5.78
N ILE A 385 21.86 -41.85 5.78
CA ILE A 385 21.22 -41.34 4.56
C ILE A 385 21.65 -39.89 4.39
N ILE A 386 22.31 -39.60 3.28
CA ILE A 386 22.90 -38.29 2.99
C ILE A 386 22.17 -37.68 1.81
N PHE A 387 21.69 -36.44 1.99
CA PHE A 387 20.98 -35.69 0.96
C PHE A 387 21.93 -34.69 0.33
N VAL A 388 22.30 -34.94 -0.93
CA VAL A 388 23.22 -34.08 -1.69
C VAL A 388 22.39 -33.20 -2.63
N PRO A 389 22.42 -31.87 -2.48
CA PRO A 389 21.74 -30.96 -3.41
C PRO A 389 22.22 -31.16 -4.85
N ASN A 390 21.31 -31.13 -5.82
CA ASN A 390 21.67 -31.39 -7.22
C ASN A 390 22.57 -30.30 -7.83
N ASN A 391 22.56 -29.07 -7.29
CA ASN A 391 23.48 -28.01 -7.74
C ASN A 391 24.96 -28.33 -7.46
N TYR A 392 25.27 -29.34 -6.65
CA TYR A 392 26.65 -29.74 -6.36
C TYR A 392 27.37 -30.28 -7.60
N ILE A 393 26.66 -30.79 -8.61
CA ILE A 393 27.29 -31.25 -9.85
C ILE A 393 28.04 -30.13 -10.59
N PHE A 394 27.66 -28.87 -10.36
CA PHE A 394 28.26 -27.70 -11.02
C PHE A 394 29.40 -27.08 -10.20
N THR A 395 29.44 -27.34 -8.90
CA THR A 395 30.32 -26.63 -7.95
C THR A 395 31.34 -27.55 -7.29
N GLN A 396 31.05 -28.85 -7.21
CA GLN A 396 31.86 -29.85 -6.54
C GLN A 396 32.12 -31.05 -7.45
N THR A 397 33.21 -31.78 -7.18
CA THR A 397 33.51 -33.02 -7.89
C THR A 397 32.69 -34.18 -7.33
N ILE A 398 31.96 -34.86 -8.21
CA ILE A 398 31.28 -36.12 -7.91
C ILE A 398 31.87 -37.19 -8.81
N ALA A 399 32.52 -38.20 -8.22
CA ALA A 399 33.12 -39.30 -8.96
C ALA A 399 32.22 -40.54 -8.88
N ASN A 400 31.89 -41.14 -10.03
CA ASN A 400 31.10 -42.36 -10.11
C ASN A 400 32.04 -43.57 -10.26
N TYR A 401 32.00 -44.50 -9.31
CA TYR A 401 32.82 -45.71 -9.29
C TYR A 401 32.23 -46.86 -10.13
N THR A 402 30.95 -46.80 -10.47
CA THR A 402 30.21 -47.86 -11.17
C THR A 402 29.71 -47.45 -12.55
N HIS A 403 30.13 -46.28 -13.02
CA HIS A 403 29.74 -45.74 -14.32
C HIS A 403 29.99 -46.74 -15.47
N GLY A 404 29.07 -46.79 -16.43
CA GLY A 404 29.13 -47.72 -17.57
C GLY A 404 29.09 -49.20 -17.17
N GLY A 405 28.59 -49.51 -15.97
CA GLY A 405 28.53 -50.87 -15.44
C GLY A 405 29.89 -51.43 -15.02
N MET A 406 30.84 -50.55 -14.70
CA MET A 406 32.06 -50.90 -13.96
C MET A 406 31.69 -51.45 -12.60
N LYS A 407 32.38 -52.51 -12.18
CA LYS A 407 32.21 -53.12 -10.84
C LYS A 407 33.53 -53.19 -10.08
N THR A 408 34.57 -52.57 -10.64
CA THR A 408 35.93 -52.69 -10.16
C THR A 408 36.58 -51.33 -10.03
N VAL A 409 37.36 -51.17 -8.95
CA VAL A 409 38.15 -49.97 -8.66
C VAL A 409 39.57 -50.37 -8.30
N TRP A 410 40.49 -49.43 -8.46
CA TRP A 410 41.84 -49.56 -7.92
C TRP A 410 41.83 -49.33 -6.42
N ASP A 411 42.41 -50.28 -5.68
CA ASP A 411 42.77 -50.13 -4.27
C ASP A 411 44.27 -50.39 -4.11
N GLY A 412 44.84 -49.89 -3.01
CA GLY A 412 46.29 -49.91 -2.77
C GLY A 412 46.63 -50.30 -1.34
N ILE A 413 47.67 -51.13 -1.19
CA ILE A 413 48.27 -51.50 0.10
C ILE A 413 49.72 -51.04 0.09
N ASP A 414 50.11 -50.34 1.15
CA ASP A 414 51.46 -49.85 1.37
C ASP A 414 52.14 -50.70 2.46
N VAL A 415 53.30 -51.25 2.15
CA VAL A 415 54.09 -52.08 3.06
C VAL A 415 55.49 -51.50 3.16
N MET A 416 55.87 -51.08 4.36
CA MET A 416 57.17 -50.47 4.61
C MET A 416 58.16 -51.50 5.16
N ILE A 417 59.28 -51.69 4.46
CA ILE A 417 60.37 -52.61 4.86
C ILE A 417 61.62 -51.82 5.23
N SER A 418 62.53 -52.42 6.01
CA SER A 418 63.81 -51.77 6.37
C SER A 418 64.72 -51.58 5.16
N PHE A 419 65.67 -50.63 5.23
CA PHE A 419 66.65 -50.40 4.15
C PHE A 419 67.57 -51.61 3.91
N ASP A 420 67.82 -52.41 4.94
CA ASP A 420 68.64 -53.63 4.87
C ASP A 420 67.88 -54.83 4.28
N SER A 421 66.56 -54.73 4.12
CA SER A 421 65.72 -55.81 3.61
C SER A 421 65.92 -56.04 2.12
N ASN A 422 65.74 -57.28 1.68
CA ASN A 422 65.76 -57.65 0.26
C ASN A 422 64.49 -57.15 -0.46
N HIS A 423 64.50 -55.88 -0.88
CA HIS A 423 63.36 -55.24 -1.53
C HIS A 423 62.92 -55.95 -2.81
N LYS A 424 63.84 -56.53 -3.60
CA LYS A 424 63.50 -57.24 -4.84
C LYS A 424 62.65 -58.49 -4.55
N LYS A 425 63.04 -59.25 -3.53
CA LYS A 425 62.31 -60.43 -3.07
C LYS A 425 60.96 -60.05 -2.48
N ALA A 426 60.90 -59.00 -1.66
CA ALA A 426 59.65 -58.48 -1.11
C ALA A 426 58.67 -58.04 -2.21
N VAL A 427 59.14 -57.30 -3.22
CA VAL A 427 58.34 -56.90 -4.39
C VAL A 427 57.78 -58.12 -5.12
N TYR A 428 58.59 -59.17 -5.31
CA TYR A 428 58.15 -60.40 -5.97
C TYR A 428 57.03 -61.11 -5.19
N ILE A 429 57.20 -61.28 -3.88
CA ILE A 429 56.21 -61.92 -3.01
C ILE A 429 54.90 -61.12 -3.01
N ILE A 430 54.96 -59.82 -2.72
CA ILE A 430 53.79 -58.93 -2.64
C ILE A 430 53.04 -58.91 -3.97
N LYS A 431 53.76 -58.81 -5.09
CA LYS A 431 53.16 -58.82 -6.44
C LYS A 431 52.42 -60.12 -6.73
N ASN A 432 52.99 -61.27 -6.37
CA ASN A 432 52.37 -62.57 -6.62
C ASN A 432 51.10 -62.77 -5.79
N ILE A 433 51.13 -62.39 -4.51
CA ILE A 433 49.95 -62.44 -3.64
C ILE A 433 48.85 -61.53 -4.20
N ALA A 434 49.15 -60.27 -4.49
CA ALA A 434 48.17 -59.35 -5.06
C ALA A 434 47.59 -59.88 -6.38
N ARG A 435 48.42 -60.46 -7.26
CA ARG A 435 47.97 -61.06 -8.53
C ARG A 435 47.08 -62.28 -8.32
N GLN A 436 47.38 -63.14 -7.35
CA GLN A 436 46.59 -64.32 -7.04
C GLN A 436 45.19 -63.95 -6.58
N TYR A 437 45.08 -63.07 -5.58
CA TYR A 437 43.79 -62.71 -4.97
C TYR A 437 42.96 -61.73 -5.82
N SER A 438 43.59 -60.88 -6.65
CA SER A 438 42.88 -59.92 -7.51
C SER A 438 42.57 -60.43 -8.93
N LYS A 439 42.97 -61.66 -9.29
CA LYS A 439 42.83 -62.20 -10.65
C LYS A 439 41.41 -62.10 -11.20
N GLY A 440 40.42 -62.57 -10.43
CA GLY A 440 39.02 -62.54 -10.85
C GLY A 440 38.49 -61.13 -11.12
N TYR A 441 38.89 -60.15 -10.30
CA TYR A 441 38.52 -58.74 -10.51
C TYR A 441 39.27 -58.12 -11.69
N THR A 442 40.52 -58.50 -11.92
CA THR A 442 41.33 -58.04 -13.06
C THR A 442 40.70 -58.47 -14.39
N ASP A 443 40.21 -59.71 -14.48
CA ASP A 443 39.55 -60.23 -15.68
C ASP A 443 38.22 -59.51 -15.98
N ILE A 444 37.43 -59.24 -14.93
CA ILE A 444 36.19 -58.45 -15.02
C ILE A 444 36.50 -57.01 -15.46
N ALA A 445 37.50 -56.38 -14.84
CA ALA A 445 37.91 -55.02 -15.13
C ALA A 445 38.37 -54.89 -16.60
N LYS A 446 39.14 -55.86 -17.10
CA LYS A 446 39.63 -55.88 -18.49
C LYS A 446 38.47 -55.90 -19.48
N THR A 447 37.48 -56.74 -19.23
CA THR A 447 36.29 -56.87 -20.08
C THR A 447 35.46 -55.59 -20.10
N LYS A 448 35.23 -54.99 -18.92
CA LYS A 448 34.42 -53.76 -18.79
C LYS A 448 35.14 -52.51 -19.29
N MET A 449 36.44 -52.40 -19.04
CA MET A 449 37.26 -51.28 -19.49
C MET A 449 37.37 -51.23 -21.02
N ASN A 450 37.41 -52.40 -21.70
CA ASN A 450 37.38 -52.43 -23.16
C ASN A 450 36.07 -51.86 -23.72
N LYS A 451 34.92 -52.14 -23.09
CA LYS A 451 33.63 -51.53 -23.47
C LYS A 451 33.61 -50.02 -23.22
N LEU A 452 34.14 -49.58 -22.08
CA LEU A 452 34.25 -48.15 -21.81
C LEU A 452 35.17 -47.43 -22.78
N ARG A 453 36.23 -48.08 -23.27
CA ARG A 453 37.14 -47.53 -24.29
C ARG A 453 36.46 -47.29 -25.64
N GLU A 454 35.43 -48.05 -25.97
CA GLU A 454 34.63 -47.82 -27.18
C GLU A 454 33.75 -46.57 -27.04
N GLN A 455 33.24 -46.31 -25.83
CA GLN A 455 32.40 -45.14 -25.53
C GLN A 455 33.22 -43.87 -25.24
N TYR A 456 34.41 -44.03 -24.67
CA TYR A 456 35.30 -42.95 -24.22
C TYR A 456 36.71 -43.16 -24.76
N SER A 457 37.38 -42.11 -25.23
CA SER A 457 38.72 -42.17 -25.83
C SER A 457 39.85 -42.42 -24.81
N ILE A 458 39.84 -43.59 -24.13
CA ILE A 458 40.82 -43.99 -23.11
C ILE A 458 42.04 -44.65 -23.77
N LYS A 459 43.23 -44.07 -23.57
CA LYS A 459 44.48 -44.49 -24.26
C LYS A 459 45.24 -45.66 -23.61
N ASN A 460 44.98 -45.99 -22.34
CA ASN A 460 45.64 -47.10 -21.64
C ASN A 460 44.67 -47.85 -20.72
N THR A 461 44.41 -49.12 -21.01
CA THR A 461 43.46 -49.97 -20.28
C THR A 461 44.14 -51.10 -19.50
N ASN A 462 45.44 -51.01 -19.22
CA ASN A 462 46.11 -52.03 -18.43
C ASN A 462 45.61 -52.02 -16.98
N VAL A 463 44.90 -53.10 -16.61
CA VAL A 463 44.28 -53.31 -15.30
C VAL A 463 45.05 -54.30 -14.43
N GLU A 464 46.19 -54.83 -14.90
CA GLU A 464 47.05 -55.73 -14.12
C GLU A 464 47.62 -55.03 -12.87
N PRO A 465 47.81 -55.75 -11.76
CA PRO A 465 48.38 -55.19 -10.53
C PRO A 465 49.70 -54.46 -10.78
N ARG A 466 49.80 -53.24 -10.24
CA ARG A 466 50.97 -52.38 -10.35
C ARG A 466 51.67 -52.34 -9.02
N ILE A 467 53.00 -52.34 -9.04
CA ILE A 467 53.81 -52.25 -7.83
C ILE A 467 54.80 -51.11 -8.00
N PHE A 468 54.88 -50.27 -6.97
CA PHE A 468 55.80 -49.16 -6.90
C PHE A 468 56.68 -49.32 -5.66
N THR A 469 57.92 -48.88 -5.78
CA THR A 469 58.91 -48.96 -4.70
C THR A 469 59.50 -47.57 -4.54
N PHE A 470 59.30 -46.96 -3.38
CA PHE A 470 59.71 -45.60 -3.06
C PHE A 470 60.56 -45.56 -1.80
N PHE A 471 61.47 -44.60 -1.72
CA PHE A 471 62.19 -44.28 -0.49
C PHE A 471 61.28 -43.45 0.43
N GLU A 472 61.14 -43.87 1.69
CA GLU A 472 60.41 -43.15 2.75
C GLU A 472 61.32 -42.92 3.97
N PRO A 473 61.00 -42.00 4.89
CA PRO A 473 61.90 -41.64 6.01
C PRO A 473 62.37 -42.82 6.88
N TYR A 474 61.54 -43.87 7.02
CA TYR A 474 61.81 -45.00 7.92
C TYR A 474 62.11 -46.32 7.20
N GLY A 475 62.20 -46.31 5.86
CA GLY A 475 62.46 -47.51 5.08
C GLY A 475 62.08 -47.40 3.60
N ILE A 476 61.97 -48.56 2.94
CA ILE A 476 61.52 -48.67 1.56
C ILE A 476 60.02 -49.00 1.58
N ASN A 477 59.19 -48.15 0.99
CA ASN A 477 57.75 -48.38 0.86
C ASN A 477 57.44 -49.08 -0.45
N ILE A 478 56.84 -50.27 -0.33
CA ILE A 478 56.34 -51.05 -1.45
C ILE A 478 54.82 -50.85 -1.50
N SER A 479 54.37 -50.10 -2.50
CA SER A 479 52.96 -49.79 -2.74
C SER A 479 52.42 -50.68 -3.85
N VAL A 480 51.51 -51.59 -3.52
CA VAL A 480 50.86 -52.49 -4.49
C VAL A 480 49.43 -52.05 -4.75
N TRP A 481 49.10 -51.84 -6.02
CA TRP A 481 47.81 -51.41 -6.52
C TRP A 481 47.16 -52.53 -7.32
N TYR A 482 45.93 -52.90 -6.98
CA TYR A 482 45.21 -54.01 -7.60
C TYR A 482 43.73 -53.64 -7.83
N GLN A 483 43.06 -54.42 -8.69
CA GLN A 483 41.63 -54.28 -8.91
C GLN A 483 40.84 -55.00 -7.82
N THR A 484 39.82 -54.35 -7.29
CA THR A 484 38.88 -54.91 -6.31
C THR A 484 37.46 -54.52 -6.64
N ASN A 485 36.47 -55.11 -5.97
CA ASN A 485 35.06 -54.77 -6.14
C ASN A 485 34.78 -53.34 -5.63
N SER A 486 34.11 -52.51 -6.45
CA SER A 486 33.65 -51.16 -6.05
C SER A 486 32.82 -51.16 -4.76
N TYR A 487 32.05 -52.23 -4.52
CA TYR A 487 31.16 -52.34 -3.38
C TYR A 487 31.81 -52.92 -2.11
N ALA A 488 32.96 -53.60 -2.21
CA ALA A 488 33.53 -54.37 -1.12
C ALA A 488 35.07 -54.32 -1.12
N THR A 489 35.63 -53.11 -1.08
CA THR A 489 37.08 -52.89 -1.19
C THR A 489 37.86 -53.39 0.03
N LEU A 490 37.36 -53.11 1.23
CA LEU A 490 38.05 -53.38 2.50
C LEU A 490 38.23 -54.87 2.80
N GLY A 491 37.30 -55.72 2.38
CA GLY A 491 37.37 -57.17 2.60
C GLY A 491 38.60 -57.77 1.91
N LEU A 492 38.73 -57.53 0.60
CA LEU A 492 39.88 -58.01 -0.17
C LEU A 492 41.19 -57.40 0.33
N ARG A 493 41.17 -56.11 0.68
CA ARG A 493 42.33 -55.42 1.27
C ARG A 493 42.80 -56.10 2.55
N SER A 494 41.88 -56.46 3.44
CA SER A 494 42.20 -57.16 4.69
C SER A 494 42.82 -58.53 4.42
N THR A 495 42.25 -59.31 3.49
CA THR A 495 42.78 -60.63 3.12
C THR A 495 44.19 -60.51 2.54
N ILE A 496 44.40 -59.65 1.54
CA ILE A 496 45.73 -59.46 0.94
C ILE A 496 46.74 -58.95 1.97
N SER A 497 46.34 -58.04 2.86
CA SER A 497 47.23 -57.53 3.91
C SER A 497 47.67 -58.63 4.87
N ALA A 498 46.76 -59.50 5.31
CA ALA A 498 47.08 -60.62 6.20
C ALA A 498 48.05 -61.62 5.53
N GLU A 499 47.78 -61.98 4.28
CA GLU A 499 48.62 -62.89 3.50
C GLU A 499 50.02 -62.33 3.24
N ILE A 500 50.14 -61.02 2.97
CA ILE A 500 51.44 -60.36 2.84
C ILE A 500 52.22 -60.44 4.15
N ILE A 501 51.57 -60.17 5.30
CA ILE A 501 52.22 -60.24 6.61
C ILE A 501 52.72 -61.67 6.87
N GLU A 502 51.88 -62.68 6.64
CA GLU A 502 52.26 -64.08 6.84
C GLU A 502 53.40 -64.52 5.91
N ALA A 503 53.38 -64.09 4.65
CA ALA A 503 54.42 -64.43 3.69
C ALA A 503 55.75 -63.73 3.99
N ILE A 504 55.73 -62.46 4.40
CA ILE A 504 56.95 -61.73 4.78
C ILE A 504 57.55 -62.32 6.06
N ASN A 505 56.75 -62.66 7.06
CA ASN A 505 57.24 -63.22 8.32
C ASN A 505 57.94 -64.60 8.17
N LYS A 506 57.69 -65.32 7.07
CA LYS A 506 58.40 -66.58 6.75
C LYS A 506 59.82 -66.34 6.22
N GLU A 507 60.13 -65.13 5.78
CA GLU A 507 61.39 -64.80 5.13
C GLU A 507 62.32 -64.03 6.08
N PRO A 508 63.49 -64.58 6.46
CA PRO A 508 64.37 -63.95 7.44
C PRO A 508 65.12 -62.71 6.89
N ASP A 509 65.16 -62.53 5.57
CA ASP A 509 65.84 -61.43 4.87
C ASP A 509 64.93 -60.22 4.57
N ILE A 510 63.70 -60.22 5.09
CA ILE A 510 62.73 -59.13 4.92
C ILE A 510 62.17 -58.76 6.29
N GLN A 511 62.36 -57.52 6.70
CA GLN A 511 61.85 -56.98 7.96
C GLN A 511 60.89 -55.84 7.71
N ILE A 512 59.65 -55.96 8.20
CA ILE A 512 58.69 -54.86 8.24
C ILE A 512 59.23 -53.81 9.22
N THR A 513 59.36 -52.58 8.74
CA THR A 513 59.90 -51.48 9.54
C THR A 513 58.81 -50.81 10.38
N TYR A 514 59.22 -50.21 11.47
CA TYR A 514 58.43 -49.34 12.33
C TYR A 514 59.11 -47.97 12.36
N PRO A 515 58.43 -46.90 12.80
CA PRO A 515 59.08 -45.61 12.98
C PRO A 515 60.31 -45.76 13.90
N LYS A 516 61.50 -45.43 13.37
CA LYS A 516 62.78 -45.47 14.08
C LYS A 516 63.33 -44.06 14.17
N GLN A 517 63.97 -43.74 15.29
CA GLN A 517 64.64 -42.47 15.50
C GLN A 517 66.01 -42.74 16.11
N ASP A 518 67.05 -42.16 15.53
CA ASP A 518 68.39 -42.19 16.10
C ASP A 518 68.49 -41.09 17.17
N LEU A 519 68.82 -41.48 18.40
CA LEU A 519 68.99 -40.58 19.54
C LEU A 519 70.48 -40.41 19.84
N PHE A 520 71.03 -39.25 19.50
CA PHE A 520 72.39 -38.87 19.88
C PHE A 520 72.38 -38.30 21.30
N LEU A 521 72.71 -39.13 22.30
CA LEU A 521 72.87 -38.68 23.68
C LEU A 521 74.25 -38.04 23.86
N GLY A 522 74.32 -36.71 23.84
CA GLY A 522 75.52 -35.97 24.19
C GLY A 522 75.89 -36.21 25.65
N LYS A 523 77.15 -36.60 25.92
CA LYS A 523 77.67 -36.61 27.30
C LYS A 523 77.70 -35.17 27.81
N ASN A 524 76.86 -34.83 28.77
CA ASN A 524 77.04 -33.62 29.58
C ASN A 524 78.41 -33.72 30.27
N LYS A 525 79.45 -33.08 29.70
CA LYS A 525 80.62 -32.71 30.49
C LYS A 525 80.12 -31.72 31.54
N ARG A 526 80.14 -32.10 32.81
CA ARG A 526 79.96 -31.16 33.92
C ARG A 526 80.94 -30.01 33.72
N VAL A 527 80.44 -28.78 33.79
CA VAL A 527 81.22 -27.55 33.86
C VAL A 527 81.75 -27.44 35.29
N ASP A 528 82.73 -28.27 35.66
CA ASP A 528 83.38 -28.24 36.99
C ASP A 528 84.91 -28.19 36.88
N GLU A 529 85.47 -27.61 35.82
CA GLU A 529 86.91 -27.31 35.71
C GLU A 529 87.15 -26.00 34.94
N PHE A 530 86.71 -24.88 35.51
CA PHE A 530 87.30 -23.56 35.27
C PHE A 530 87.08 -22.69 36.52
N VAL A 531 87.93 -22.90 37.53
CA VAL A 531 88.26 -21.92 38.58
C VAL A 531 89.77 -21.76 38.59
#